data_AF-V4SZ71-F1
#
_entry.id   AF-V4SZ71-F1
#
_cell.length_a   1.000
_cell.length_b   1.000
_cell.length_c   1.000
_cell.angle_alpha   90.00
_cell.angle_beta   90.00
_cell.angle_gamma   90.00
#
_symmetry.space_group_name_H-M   'P 1'
#
loop_
_entity.id
_entity.type
_entity.pdbx_description
1 polymer ?
#
loop_
_entity_poly.entity_id
_entity_poly.type
_entity_poly.pdbx_seq_one_letter_code
_entity_poly.pdbx_strand_id
1 'polypeptide(L)'
;MASMDPNLNTNIDELVSVQSPPSEKPKLCLVWNEHYPPGFLRKVIAEIIATYLLVFVTCGSAALSAYDEHRVSKLGASVAGGLIVTVMIYAVGHISGAHMNPAVTLAFAAVRHFPWKQVPIYAAAQLTGAVSASLTLRVLLHPIKHIGTTSPSGSDLQALIMEIVVTFSMMFVTSAVATDTKAIGELAGIAVGSAVCITSVLAG
;
A
#
# COMPACT_ATOMS: atom_id res chain seq x y z
N MET A 1 54.97 -52.76 6.89
CA MET A 1 54.27 -51.53 7.30
C MET A 1 54.76 -50.43 6.38
N ALA A 2 54.03 -50.13 5.31
CA ALA A 2 54.44 -49.14 4.31
C ALA A 2 54.25 -47.73 4.88
N SER A 3 55.31 -46.92 4.92
CA SER A 3 55.24 -45.53 5.34
C SER A 3 54.51 -44.72 4.27
N MET A 4 53.35 -44.16 4.62
CA MET A 4 52.66 -43.17 3.80
C MET A 4 53.51 -41.89 3.75
N ASP A 5 53.85 -41.46 2.55
CA ASP A 5 54.56 -40.21 2.31
C ASP A 5 53.66 -39.00 2.67
N PRO A 6 54.08 -38.14 3.61
CA PRO A 6 53.28 -37.00 4.09
C PRO A 6 53.08 -35.87 3.06
N ASN A 7 53.70 -35.96 1.89
CA ASN A 7 53.65 -34.93 0.83
C ASN A 7 52.48 -35.09 -0.16
N LEU A 8 51.71 -36.18 -0.08
CA LEU A 8 50.55 -36.37 -0.96
C LEU A 8 49.33 -35.55 -0.49
N ASN A 9 49.20 -35.35 0.82
CA ASN A 9 48.07 -34.64 1.42
C ASN A 9 48.16 -33.12 1.21
N THR A 10 49.37 -32.56 1.21
CA THR A 10 49.60 -31.12 1.02
C THR A 10 49.20 -30.64 -0.38
N ASN A 11 49.39 -31.46 -1.41
CA ASN A 11 49.01 -31.11 -2.78
C ASN A 11 47.49 -31.21 -3.04
N ILE A 12 46.78 -32.09 -2.32
CA ILE A 12 45.32 -32.24 -2.46
C ILE A 12 44.62 -31.03 -1.81
N ASP A 13 45.11 -30.56 -0.68
CA ASP A 13 44.57 -29.38 0.00
C ASP A 13 44.81 -28.09 -0.82
N GLU A 14 45.94 -27.99 -1.51
CA GLU A 14 46.25 -26.86 -2.40
C GLU A 14 45.36 -26.86 -3.65
N LEU A 15 45.06 -28.03 -4.23
CA LEU A 15 44.18 -28.18 -5.39
C LEU A 15 42.69 -27.97 -5.06
N VAL A 16 42.26 -28.22 -3.81
CA VAL A 16 40.91 -27.89 -3.34
C VAL A 16 40.77 -26.40 -2.98
N SER A 17 41.88 -25.70 -2.72
CA SER A 17 41.90 -24.25 -2.52
C SER A 17 41.92 -23.42 -3.81
N VAL A 18 41.68 -24.03 -4.98
CA VAL A 18 41.37 -23.28 -6.21
C VAL A 18 40.03 -22.59 -5.99
N GLN A 19 40.14 -21.42 -5.36
CA GLN A 19 39.16 -20.40 -5.13
C GLN A 19 38.27 -20.32 -6.36
N SER A 20 37.02 -20.76 -6.24
CA SER A 20 35.99 -20.31 -7.18
C SER A 20 36.06 -18.78 -7.20
N PRO A 21 36.26 -18.13 -8.35
CA PRO A 21 36.42 -16.69 -8.39
C PRO A 21 35.23 -16.04 -7.69
N PRO A 22 35.44 -14.96 -6.91
CA PRO A 22 34.32 -14.25 -6.31
C PRO A 22 33.33 -13.94 -7.42
N SER A 23 32.09 -14.41 -7.26
CA SER A 23 31.00 -14.09 -8.17
C SER A 23 30.81 -12.57 -8.14
N GLU A 24 31.48 -11.87 -9.06
CA GLU A 24 31.20 -10.47 -9.35
C GLU A 24 29.79 -10.43 -9.93
N LYS A 25 28.81 -10.29 -9.04
CA LYS A 25 27.45 -10.02 -9.45
C LYS A 25 27.51 -8.74 -10.29
N PRO A 26 26.97 -8.74 -11.53
CA PRO A 26 27.09 -7.60 -12.41
C PRO A 26 26.61 -6.33 -11.69
N LYS A 27 27.30 -5.19 -11.87
CA LYS A 27 26.98 -3.91 -11.20
C LYS A 27 25.49 -3.56 -11.29
N LEU A 28 24.84 -3.92 -12.39
CA LEU A 28 23.39 -3.79 -12.58
C LEU A 28 22.56 -4.56 -11.55
N CYS A 29 22.95 -5.79 -11.22
CA CYS A 29 22.29 -6.62 -10.20
C CYS A 29 22.47 -6.03 -8.80
N LEU A 30 23.64 -5.46 -8.48
CA LEU A 30 23.88 -4.77 -7.21
C LEU A 30 23.05 -3.48 -7.09
N VAL A 31 23.02 -2.65 -8.13
CA VAL A 31 22.20 -1.42 -8.16
C VAL A 31 20.71 -1.76 -8.09
N TRP A 32 20.27 -2.83 -8.74
CA TRP A 32 18.88 -3.28 -8.66
C TRP A 32 18.53 -3.73 -7.24
N ASN A 33 19.42 -4.48 -6.58
CA ASN A 33 19.18 -5.00 -5.23
C ASN A 33 19.23 -3.90 -4.16
N GLU A 34 20.00 -2.82 -4.39
CA GLU A 34 19.94 -1.61 -3.55
C GLU A 34 18.58 -0.91 -3.62
N HIS A 35 18.00 -0.81 -4.81
CA HIS A 35 16.75 -0.07 -5.03
C HIS A 35 15.50 -0.93 -4.78
N TYR A 36 15.60 -2.23 -5.04
CA TYR A 36 14.53 -3.22 -4.95
C TYR A 36 15.04 -4.44 -4.19
N PRO A 37 14.97 -4.42 -2.84
CA PRO A 37 15.48 -5.51 -2.02
C PRO A 37 14.69 -6.80 -2.26
N PRO A 38 15.30 -7.97 -1.99
CA PRO A 38 14.61 -9.26 -2.05
C PRO A 38 13.42 -9.24 -1.08
N GLY A 39 12.20 -9.19 -1.62
CA GLY A 39 10.96 -8.94 -0.87
C GLY A 39 10.13 -7.77 -1.41
N PHE A 40 10.67 -6.95 -2.31
CA PHE A 40 9.93 -5.84 -2.92
C PHE A 40 8.66 -6.30 -3.65
N LEU A 41 8.72 -7.44 -4.36
CA LEU A 41 7.54 -8.02 -5.01
C LEU A 41 6.41 -8.34 -4.02
N ARG A 42 6.76 -8.82 -2.82
CA ARG A 42 5.77 -9.08 -1.75
C ARG A 42 5.06 -7.78 -1.34
N LYS A 43 5.80 -6.66 -1.29
CA LYS A 43 5.22 -5.34 -1.01
C LYS A 43 4.27 -4.88 -2.11
N VAL A 44 4.67 -5.05 -3.37
CA VAL A 44 3.85 -4.71 -4.54
C VAL A 44 2.54 -5.50 -4.56
N ILE A 45 2.60 -6.81 -4.33
CA ILE A 45 1.40 -7.65 -4.26
C ILE A 45 0.50 -7.23 -3.09
N ALA A 46 1.08 -6.94 -1.93
CA ALA A 46 0.33 -6.45 -0.77
C ALA A 46 -0.41 -5.13 -1.07
N GLU A 47 0.22 -4.18 -1.77
CA GLU A 47 -0.43 -2.94 -2.20
C GLU A 47 -1.56 -3.17 -3.21
N ILE A 48 -1.40 -4.10 -4.17
CA ILE A 48 -2.46 -4.46 -5.11
C ILE A 48 -3.68 -4.98 -4.35
N ILE A 49 -3.48 -5.96 -3.45
CA ILE A 49 -4.57 -6.59 -2.69
C ILE A 49 -5.24 -5.58 -1.77
N ALA A 50 -4.45 -4.77 -1.07
CA ALA A 50 -4.96 -3.80 -0.12
C ALA A 50 -5.76 -2.68 -0.81
N THR A 51 -5.25 -2.13 -1.92
CA THR A 51 -6.01 -1.14 -2.71
C THR A 51 -7.24 -1.76 -3.37
N TYR A 52 -7.17 -3.00 -3.83
CA TYR A 52 -8.33 -3.72 -4.35
C TYR A 52 -9.44 -3.80 -3.30
N LEU A 53 -9.13 -4.30 -2.09
CA LEU A 53 -10.12 -4.45 -1.03
C LEU A 53 -10.64 -3.09 -0.54
N LEU A 54 -9.76 -2.09 -0.44
CA LEU A 54 -10.14 -0.72 -0.12
C LEU A 54 -11.20 -0.20 -1.09
N VAL A 55 -10.92 -0.19 -2.40
CA VAL A 55 -11.83 0.31 -3.44
C VAL A 55 -13.10 -0.54 -3.54
N PHE A 56 -12.97 -1.86 -3.43
CA PHE A 56 -14.10 -2.77 -3.47
C PHE A 56 -15.12 -2.46 -2.36
N VAL A 57 -14.64 -2.25 -1.12
CA VAL A 57 -15.51 -1.93 0.02
C VAL A 57 -16.03 -0.51 -0.04
N THR A 58 -15.18 0.50 -0.29
CA THR A 58 -15.59 1.92 -0.26
C THR A 58 -16.53 2.27 -1.41
N CYS A 59 -16.20 1.89 -2.64
CA CYS A 59 -17.07 2.17 -3.78
C CYS A 59 -18.30 1.27 -3.77
N GLY A 60 -18.18 0.03 -3.29
CA GLY A 60 -19.32 -0.89 -3.15
C GLY A 60 -20.33 -0.40 -2.11
N SER A 61 -19.87 0.03 -0.92
CA SER A 61 -20.75 0.56 0.13
C SER A 61 -21.41 1.87 -0.29
N ALA A 62 -20.67 2.77 -0.96
CA ALA A 62 -21.21 4.01 -1.51
C ALA A 62 -22.26 3.74 -2.59
N ALA A 63 -21.99 2.80 -3.51
CA ALA A 63 -22.95 2.43 -4.56
C ALA A 63 -24.23 1.81 -3.99
N LEU A 64 -24.11 0.93 -2.98
CA LEU A 64 -25.26 0.35 -2.29
C LEU A 64 -26.07 1.40 -1.53
N SER A 65 -25.38 2.34 -0.87
CA SER A 65 -26.04 3.44 -0.17
C SER A 65 -26.79 4.38 -1.10
N ALA A 66 -26.21 4.71 -2.27
CA ALA A 66 -26.86 5.51 -3.29
C ALA A 66 -28.05 4.80 -3.96
N TYR A 67 -28.03 3.46 -4.01
CA TYR A 67 -29.14 2.68 -4.57
C TYR A 67 -30.30 2.49 -3.59
N ASP A 68 -29.99 2.20 -2.33
CA ASP A 68 -30.98 1.95 -1.28
C ASP A 68 -30.44 2.34 0.10
N GLU A 69 -30.80 3.55 0.55
CA GLU A 69 -30.37 4.09 1.85
C GLU A 69 -30.92 3.29 3.04
N HIS A 70 -32.00 2.50 2.88
CA HIS A 70 -32.50 1.64 3.95
C HIS A 70 -31.61 0.42 4.20
N ARG A 71 -30.83 0.00 3.20
CA ARG A 71 -29.88 -1.13 3.33
C ARG A 71 -28.53 -0.68 3.84
N VAL A 72 -28.01 0.42 3.30
CA VAL A 72 -26.74 1.01 3.72
C VAL A 72 -26.92 2.52 3.84
N SER A 73 -26.90 3.04 5.06
CA SER A 73 -26.92 4.49 5.27
C SER A 73 -25.59 5.11 4.83
N LYS A 74 -25.61 6.42 4.52
CA LYS A 74 -24.38 7.18 4.22
C LYS A 74 -23.33 7.03 5.33
N LEU A 75 -23.78 7.08 6.59
CA LEU A 75 -22.93 6.84 7.75
C LEU A 75 -22.34 5.42 7.73
N GLY A 76 -23.15 4.40 7.40
CA GLY A 76 -22.68 3.02 7.26
C GLY A 76 -21.61 2.87 6.17
N ALA A 77 -21.76 3.58 5.05
CA ALA A 77 -20.75 3.60 3.98
C ALA A 77 -19.43 4.24 4.45
N SER A 78 -19.48 5.37 5.18
CA SER A 78 -18.30 6.02 5.75
C SER A 78 -17.60 5.16 6.81
N VAL A 79 -18.37 4.49 7.68
CA VAL A 79 -17.83 3.55 8.69
C VAL A 79 -17.15 2.38 8.00
N ALA A 80 -17.79 1.77 6.98
CA ALA A 80 -17.18 0.70 6.21
C ALA A 80 -15.87 1.15 5.55
N GLY A 81 -15.81 2.38 5.03
CA GLY A 81 -14.62 2.97 4.44
C GLY A 81 -13.47 3.17 5.44
N GLY A 82 -13.75 3.66 6.64
CA GLY A 82 -12.74 3.78 7.68
C GLY A 82 -12.26 2.42 8.20
N LEU A 83 -13.18 1.48 8.41
CA LEU A 83 -12.85 0.14 8.92
C LEU A 83 -11.97 -0.64 7.95
N ILE A 84 -12.25 -0.60 6.64
CA ILE A 84 -11.41 -1.32 5.67
C ILE A 84 -9.97 -0.78 5.67
N VAL A 85 -9.80 0.54 5.83
CA VAL A 85 -8.47 1.15 5.97
C VAL A 85 -7.77 0.63 7.22
N THR A 86 -8.43 0.61 8.38
CA THR A 86 -7.86 0.04 9.61
C THR A 86 -7.45 -1.41 9.44
N VAL A 87 -8.35 -2.24 8.88
CA VAL A 87 -8.10 -3.68 8.68
C VAL A 87 -6.90 -3.88 7.77
N MET A 88 -6.79 -3.14 6.66
CA MET A 88 -5.67 -3.29 5.73
C MET A 88 -4.35 -2.78 6.31
N ILE A 89 -4.35 -1.70 7.10
CA ILE A 89 -3.14 -1.23 7.80
C ILE A 89 -2.62 -2.31 8.74
N TYR A 90 -3.48 -2.96 9.51
CA TYR A 90 -3.05 -4.04 10.40
C TYR A 90 -2.67 -5.33 9.66
N ALA A 91 -3.39 -5.67 8.60
CA ALA A 91 -3.14 -6.90 7.85
C ALA A 91 -1.85 -6.85 7.02
N VAL A 92 -1.58 -5.73 6.33
CA VAL A 92 -0.46 -5.64 5.38
C VAL A 92 0.52 -4.50 5.67
N GLY A 93 0.30 -3.68 6.70
CA GLY A 93 1.19 -2.58 7.07
C GLY A 93 2.62 -3.05 7.37
N HIS A 94 2.77 -4.19 8.05
CA HIS A 94 4.07 -4.81 8.31
C HIS A 94 4.76 -5.36 7.04
N ILE A 95 4.04 -5.49 5.92
CA ILE A 95 4.56 -5.98 4.65
C ILE A 95 4.97 -4.82 3.74
N SER A 96 4.00 -3.96 3.38
CA SER A 96 4.20 -2.89 2.37
C SER A 96 4.29 -1.47 2.95
N GLY A 97 3.89 -1.28 4.21
CA GLY A 97 3.55 0.03 4.78
C GLY A 97 2.07 0.41 4.62
N ALA A 98 1.29 -0.41 3.89
CA ALA A 98 -0.14 -0.19 3.63
C ALA A 98 -0.46 1.23 3.13
N HIS A 99 0.25 1.69 2.10
CA HIS A 99 0.00 3.04 1.58
C HIS A 99 -1.36 3.11 0.90
N MET A 100 -1.69 2.07 0.13
CA MET A 100 -2.97 1.83 -0.57
C MET A 100 -3.43 2.95 -1.50
N ASN A 101 -2.60 3.98 -1.69
CA ASN A 101 -2.95 5.23 -2.33
C ASN A 101 -1.68 5.91 -2.88
N PRO A 102 -1.68 6.34 -4.16
CA PRO A 102 -0.56 7.05 -4.76
C PRO A 102 -0.21 8.36 -4.03
N ALA A 103 -1.21 9.10 -3.55
CA ALA A 103 -1.01 10.34 -2.81
C ALA A 103 -0.34 10.10 -1.44
N VAL A 104 -0.73 9.04 -0.73
CA VAL A 104 -0.08 8.64 0.53
C VAL A 104 1.36 8.23 0.26
N THR A 105 1.59 7.44 -0.78
CA THR A 105 2.95 7.02 -1.19
C THR A 105 3.84 8.22 -1.51
N LEU A 106 3.30 9.20 -2.22
CA LEU A 106 4.00 10.43 -2.56
C LEU A 106 4.28 11.28 -1.30
N ALA A 107 3.31 11.41 -0.39
CA ALA A 107 3.49 12.13 0.87
C ALA A 107 4.63 11.53 1.70
N PHE A 108 4.66 10.20 1.85
CA PHE A 108 5.72 9.49 2.57
C PHE A 108 7.09 9.67 1.91
N ALA A 109 7.15 9.71 0.57
CA ALA A 109 8.37 10.00 -0.15
C ALA A 109 8.84 11.46 0.05
N ALA A 110 7.90 12.41 0.08
CA ALA A 110 8.17 13.83 0.32
C ALA A 110 8.78 14.07 1.72
N VAL A 111 8.30 13.37 2.75
CA VAL A 111 8.86 13.44 4.11
C VAL A 111 10.06 12.50 4.32
N ARG A 112 10.63 11.91 3.25
CA ARG A 112 11.79 11.00 3.27
C ARG A 112 11.58 9.70 4.06
N HIS A 113 10.33 9.31 4.30
CA HIS A 113 9.96 8.01 4.88
C HIS A 113 9.79 6.89 3.84
N PHE A 114 9.87 7.21 2.53
CA PHE A 114 9.79 6.21 1.46
C PHE A 114 10.73 6.56 0.28
N PRO A 115 11.44 5.58 -0.33
CA PRO A 115 12.36 5.84 -1.42
C PRO A 115 11.65 6.24 -2.71
N TRP A 116 11.99 7.41 -3.25
CA TRP A 116 11.41 7.99 -4.47
C TRP A 116 11.39 7.05 -5.68
N LYS A 117 12.41 6.19 -5.82
CA LYS A 117 12.51 5.23 -6.93
C LYS A 117 11.44 4.13 -6.89
N GLN A 118 10.87 3.83 -5.72
CA GLN A 118 9.82 2.82 -5.57
C GLN A 118 8.41 3.40 -5.78
N VAL A 119 8.25 4.73 -5.72
CA VAL A 119 6.96 5.44 -5.84
C VAL A 119 6.20 5.07 -7.11
N PRO A 120 6.81 5.06 -8.32
CA PRO A 120 6.08 4.75 -9.55
C PRO A 120 5.53 3.33 -9.57
N ILE A 121 6.26 2.37 -8.99
CA ILE A 121 5.83 0.97 -8.95
C ILE A 121 4.70 0.78 -7.95
N TYR A 122 4.76 1.43 -6.79
CA TYR A 122 3.67 1.44 -5.83
C TYR A 122 2.41 2.09 -6.42
N ALA A 123 2.56 3.22 -7.11
CA ALA A 123 1.43 3.87 -7.78
C ALA A 123 0.80 2.96 -8.85
N ALA A 124 1.61 2.30 -9.68
CA ALA A 124 1.11 1.33 -10.66
C ALA A 124 0.38 0.14 -9.99
N ALA A 125 0.91 -0.38 -8.88
CA ALA A 125 0.29 -1.44 -8.09
C ALA A 125 -1.09 -1.04 -7.55
N GLN A 126 -1.18 0.15 -6.94
CA GLN A 126 -2.41 0.70 -6.39
C GLN A 126 -3.46 0.95 -7.48
N LEU A 127 -3.06 1.55 -8.61
CA LEU A 127 -3.94 1.74 -9.76
C LEU A 127 -4.46 0.41 -10.32
N THR A 128 -3.62 -0.61 -10.38
CA THR A 128 -4.01 -1.95 -10.83
C THR A 128 -5.05 -2.57 -9.89
N GLY A 129 -4.85 -2.47 -8.58
CA GLY A 129 -5.82 -2.92 -7.58
C GLY A 129 -7.15 -2.18 -7.67
N ALA A 130 -7.11 -0.85 -7.79
CA ALA A 130 -8.29 0.00 -7.92
C ALA A 130 -9.11 -0.31 -9.18
N VAL A 131 -8.45 -0.40 -10.34
CA VAL A 131 -9.12 -0.74 -11.61
C VAL A 131 -9.76 -2.12 -11.53
N SER A 132 -9.04 -3.11 -11.00
CA SER A 132 -9.56 -4.48 -10.86
C SER A 132 -10.80 -4.52 -9.94
N ALA A 133 -10.79 -3.79 -8.83
CA ALA A 133 -11.94 -3.69 -7.92
C ALA A 133 -13.15 -3.04 -8.58
N SER A 134 -12.94 -1.92 -9.28
CA SER A 134 -14.00 -1.24 -10.04
C SER A 134 -14.62 -2.12 -11.11
N LEU A 135 -13.81 -2.92 -11.82
CA LEU A 135 -14.30 -3.89 -12.80
C LEU A 135 -15.13 -5.00 -12.13
N THR A 136 -14.66 -5.55 -11.01
CA THR A 136 -15.43 -6.54 -10.24
C THR A 136 -16.77 -5.96 -9.78
N LEU A 137 -16.78 -4.74 -9.21
CA LEU A 137 -18.01 -4.09 -8.77
C LEU A 137 -18.99 -3.84 -9.93
N ARG A 138 -18.49 -3.44 -11.10
CA ARG A 138 -19.32 -3.25 -12.29
C ARG A 138 -20.06 -4.52 -12.71
N VAL A 139 -19.43 -5.68 -12.54
CA VAL A 139 -20.05 -6.98 -12.84
C VAL A 139 -21.02 -7.40 -11.73
N LEU A 140 -20.64 -7.24 -10.46
CA LEU A 140 -21.42 -7.75 -9.32
C LEU A 140 -22.63 -6.88 -8.97
N LEU A 141 -22.55 -5.56 -9.15
CA LEU A 141 -23.59 -4.61 -8.73
C LEU A 141 -24.54 -4.20 -9.87
N HIS A 142 -24.63 -4.99 -10.94
CA HIS A 142 -25.59 -4.73 -12.01
C HIS A 142 -27.03 -4.74 -11.44
N PRO A 143 -27.87 -3.70 -11.68
CA PRO A 143 -27.79 -2.65 -12.71
C PRO A 143 -27.27 -1.26 -12.26
N ILE A 144 -26.61 -1.12 -11.11
CA ILE A 144 -26.11 0.17 -10.60
C ILE A 144 -25.03 0.71 -11.55
N LYS A 145 -25.31 1.81 -12.26
CA LYS A 145 -24.41 2.40 -13.26
C LYS A 145 -23.37 3.37 -12.69
N HIS A 146 -23.69 4.01 -11.57
CA HIS A 146 -22.82 4.99 -10.91
C HIS A 146 -22.14 4.34 -9.70
N ILE A 147 -20.91 3.86 -9.91
CA ILE A 147 -20.09 3.23 -8.87
C ILE A 147 -18.88 4.13 -8.65
N GLY A 148 -18.72 4.62 -7.41
CA GLY A 148 -17.56 5.43 -7.03
C GLY A 148 -17.49 6.82 -7.69
N THR A 149 -18.59 7.35 -8.21
CA THR A 149 -18.64 8.73 -8.72
C THR A 149 -18.89 9.71 -7.58
N THR A 150 -18.00 10.69 -7.41
CA THR A 150 -18.22 11.86 -6.55
C THR A 150 -18.99 12.91 -7.34
N SER A 151 -20.26 13.12 -7.00
CA SER A 151 -21.08 14.18 -7.59
C SER A 151 -21.12 15.35 -6.61
N PRO A 152 -20.55 16.53 -6.94
CA PRO A 152 -20.61 17.67 -6.05
C PRO A 152 -22.06 18.14 -5.91
N SER A 153 -22.48 18.39 -4.67
CA SER A 153 -23.81 18.92 -4.35
C SER A 153 -23.90 20.45 -4.52
N GLY A 154 -22.76 21.13 -4.67
CA GLY A 154 -22.63 22.59 -4.81
C GLY A 154 -21.76 23.00 -6.01
N SER A 155 -21.13 24.17 -5.93
CA SER A 155 -20.23 24.64 -6.99
C SER A 155 -18.91 23.87 -7.01
N ASP A 156 -18.26 23.80 -8.17
CA ASP A 156 -16.94 23.18 -8.33
C ASP A 156 -15.90 23.77 -7.37
N LEU A 157 -15.99 25.08 -7.10
CA LEU A 157 -15.12 25.77 -6.15
C LEU A 157 -15.38 25.31 -4.71
N GLN A 158 -16.64 25.14 -4.32
CA GLN A 158 -16.99 24.64 -2.98
C GLN A 158 -16.49 23.20 -2.81
N ALA A 159 -16.68 22.36 -3.83
CA ALA A 159 -16.18 20.98 -3.83
C ALA A 159 -14.65 20.94 -3.72
N LEU A 160 -13.95 21.80 -4.47
CA LEU A 160 -12.49 21.91 -4.40
C LEU A 160 -12.00 22.33 -3.01
N ILE A 161 -12.64 23.32 -2.38
CA ILE A 161 -12.29 23.77 -1.02
C ILE A 161 -12.51 22.63 -0.03
N MET A 162 -13.63 21.92 -0.13
CA MET A 162 -13.92 20.76 0.72
C MET A 162 -12.86 19.67 0.55
N GLU A 163 -12.50 19.33 -0.70
CA GLU A 163 -11.50 18.32 -1.02
C GLU A 163 -10.14 18.67 -0.39
N ILE A 164 -9.72 19.94 -0.48
CA ILE A 164 -8.47 20.43 0.11
C ILE A 164 -8.49 20.27 1.64
N VAL A 165 -9.55 20.71 2.31
CA VAL A 165 -9.66 20.65 3.76
C VAL A 165 -9.68 19.19 4.26
N VAL A 166 -10.54 18.36 3.67
CA VAL A 166 -10.72 16.94 4.02
C VAL A 166 -9.42 16.15 3.78
N THR A 167 -8.77 16.35 2.63
CA THR A 167 -7.51 15.67 2.29
C THR A 167 -6.37 16.13 3.19
N PHE A 168 -6.28 17.43 3.47
CA PHE A 168 -5.29 17.97 4.39
C PHE A 168 -5.44 17.36 5.79
N SER A 169 -6.66 17.34 6.35
CA SER A 169 -6.92 16.75 7.67
C SER A 169 -6.58 15.25 7.70
N MET A 170 -6.98 14.50 6.68
CA MET A 170 -6.69 13.06 6.58
C MET A 170 -5.19 12.79 6.48
N MET A 171 -4.46 13.52 5.62
CA MET A 171 -3.02 13.35 5.44
C MET A 171 -2.21 13.84 6.64
N PHE A 172 -2.65 14.91 7.29
CA PHE A 172 -2.03 15.40 8.52
C PHE A 172 -2.08 14.33 9.62
N VAL A 173 -3.25 13.76 9.89
CA VAL A 173 -3.40 12.68 10.88
C VAL A 173 -2.60 11.44 10.46
N THR A 174 -2.69 11.05 9.19
CA THR A 174 -1.97 9.86 8.69
C THR A 174 -0.46 10.02 8.84
N SER A 175 0.09 11.18 8.48
CA SER A 175 1.52 11.45 8.62
C SER A 175 1.91 11.51 10.09
N ALA A 176 1.18 12.29 10.91
CA ALA A 176 1.47 12.44 12.33
C ALA A 176 1.54 11.07 13.04
N VAL A 177 0.62 10.16 12.74
CA VAL A 177 0.56 8.86 13.42
C VAL A 177 1.51 7.84 12.80
N ALA A 178 1.78 7.91 11.49
CA ALA A 178 2.64 6.94 10.82
C ALA A 178 4.14 7.27 10.86
N THR A 179 4.51 8.56 11.02
CA THR A 179 5.91 8.99 10.98
C THR A 179 6.48 9.40 12.34
N ASP A 180 5.63 9.75 13.32
CA ASP A 180 6.12 10.17 14.64
C ASP A 180 6.49 8.94 15.48
N THR A 181 7.77 8.83 15.84
CA THR A 181 8.29 7.76 16.70
C THR A 181 7.79 7.85 18.14
N LYS A 182 7.19 8.99 18.54
CA LYS A 182 6.51 9.18 19.82
C LYS A 182 5.05 8.74 19.81
N ALA A 183 4.46 8.51 18.64
CA ALA A 183 3.11 8.01 18.52
C ALA A 183 3.06 6.50 18.82
N ILE A 184 1.95 6.03 19.38
CA ILE A 184 1.72 4.60 19.64
C ILE A 184 1.46 3.93 18.28
N GLY A 185 2.52 3.40 17.66
CA GLY A 185 2.46 2.82 16.31
C GLY A 185 1.44 1.67 16.18
N GLU A 186 1.16 0.94 17.26
CA GLU A 186 0.13 -0.11 17.29
C GLU A 186 -1.30 0.45 17.10
N LEU A 187 -1.55 1.70 17.48
CA LEU A 187 -2.85 2.36 17.29
C LEU A 187 -2.97 3.07 15.94
N ALA A 188 -1.92 3.03 15.11
CA ALA A 188 -1.89 3.76 13.84
C ALA A 188 -3.03 3.37 12.90
N GLY A 189 -3.34 2.07 12.79
CA GLY A 189 -4.44 1.59 11.96
C GLY A 189 -5.80 2.15 12.38
N ILE A 190 -6.09 2.17 13.69
CA ILE A 190 -7.34 2.72 14.21
C ILE A 190 -7.40 4.24 13.99
N ALA A 191 -6.33 4.96 14.27
CA ALA A 191 -6.29 6.41 14.08
C ALA A 191 -6.50 6.82 12.62
N VAL A 192 -5.82 6.17 11.67
CA VAL A 192 -5.94 6.45 10.24
C VAL A 192 -7.33 6.08 9.72
N GLY A 193 -7.85 4.92 10.08
CA GLY A 193 -9.21 4.52 9.65
C GLY A 193 -10.31 5.40 10.26
N SER A 194 -10.14 5.84 11.51
CA SER A 194 -11.06 6.79 12.15
C SER A 194 -11.03 8.14 11.43
N ALA A 195 -9.85 8.62 11.06
CA ALA A 195 -9.71 9.85 10.28
C ALA A 195 -10.43 9.72 8.93
N VAL A 196 -10.23 8.61 8.20
CA VAL A 196 -10.93 8.34 6.93
C VAL A 196 -12.45 8.26 7.11
N CYS A 197 -12.94 7.63 8.17
CA CYS A 197 -14.36 7.58 8.49
C CYS A 197 -14.93 9.00 8.70
N ILE A 198 -14.28 9.79 9.58
CA ILE A 198 -14.75 11.13 9.93
C ILE A 198 -14.74 12.05 8.70
N THR A 199 -13.66 12.05 7.93
CA THR A 199 -13.56 12.90 6.74
C THR A 199 -14.53 12.45 5.64
N SER A 200 -14.79 11.15 5.51
CA SER A 200 -15.80 10.63 4.60
C SER A 200 -17.22 11.07 4.96
N VAL A 201 -17.57 11.14 6.26
CA VAL A 201 -18.88 11.67 6.69
C VAL A 201 -19.04 13.13 6.30
N LEU A 202 -17.96 13.91 6.34
CA LEU A 202 -17.99 15.34 5.99
C LEU A 202 -17.97 15.60 4.48
N ALA A 203 -17.43 14.67 3.69
CA ALA A 203 -17.31 14.80 2.24
C ALA A 203 -18.55 14.28 1.46
N GLY A 204 -19.47 13.56 2.12
CA GLY A 204 -20.64 12.89 1.50
C GLY A 204 -22.00 13.52 1.77
#